data_AF-H6C881-F1
#
_entry.id   AF-H6C881-F1
#
_cell.length_a   1.000
_cell.length_b   1.000
_cell.length_c   1.000
_cell.angle_alpha   90.00
_cell.angle_beta   90.00
_cell.angle_gamma   90.00
#
_symmetry.space_group_name_H-M   'P 1'
#
loop_
_entity.id
_entity.type
_entity.pdbx_description
1 polymer ?
#
loop_
_entity_poly.entity_id
_entity_poly.type
_entity_poly.pdbx_seq_one_letter_code
_entity_poly.pdbx_strand_id
1 'polypeptide(L)'
;MASSSRRRHLLACAATTGAEPSYFQGNALLASFTDPATGDSALHRAAAARNVSFINAIPTSFGTVVMPSTARLLWVLYTHQNHAGDTALHAAARAGSLPGVTGVYPVFHGDSPMSEPHE
;
A
#
# COMPACT_ATOMS: atom_id res chain seq x y z
N MET A 1 3.48 23.96 4.99
CA MET A 1 2.06 23.63 5.28
C MET A 1 1.37 22.75 4.21
N ALA A 2 1.97 22.46 3.05
CA ALA A 2 1.35 21.65 1.98
C ALA A 2 1.27 20.11 2.25
N SER A 3 2.02 19.59 3.23
CA SER A 3 2.16 18.15 3.52
C SER A 3 0.89 17.50 4.12
N SER A 4 0.14 18.23 4.96
CA SER A 4 -1.03 17.69 5.66
C SER A 4 -2.25 17.45 4.74
N SER A 5 -2.47 18.34 3.77
CA SER A 5 -3.62 18.23 2.85
C SER A 5 -3.46 17.04 1.87
N ARG A 6 -2.25 16.82 1.35
CA ARG A 6 -1.94 15.71 0.46
C ARG A 6 -2.10 14.34 1.15
N ARG A 7 -1.67 14.22 2.41
CA ARG A 7 -1.86 13.01 3.22
C ARG A 7 -3.34 12.65 3.39
N ARG A 8 -4.17 13.62 3.80
CA ARG A 8 -5.62 13.38 4.01
C ARG A 8 -6.31 12.95 2.72
N HIS A 9 -5.99 13.59 1.60
CA HIS A 9 -6.55 13.22 0.31
C HIS A 9 -6.17 11.79 -0.09
N LEU A 10 -4.91 11.42 0.07
CA LEU A 10 -4.41 10.08 -0.25
C LEU A 10 -5.09 9.00 0.59
N LEU A 11 -5.18 9.24 1.90
CA LEU A 11 -5.87 8.35 2.83
C LEU A 11 -7.37 8.22 2.51
N ALA A 12 -8.00 9.29 2.02
CA ALA A 12 -9.38 9.26 1.58
C ALA A 12 -9.54 8.46 0.29
N CYS A 13 -8.72 8.70 -0.74
CA CYS A 13 -8.72 7.93 -1.99
C CYS A 13 -8.53 6.43 -1.73
N ALA A 14 -7.61 6.06 -0.85
CA ALA A 14 -7.40 4.66 -0.50
C ALA A 14 -8.65 4.01 0.11
N ALA A 15 -9.45 4.75 0.88
CA ALA A 15 -10.68 4.25 1.48
C ALA A 15 -11.85 4.14 0.50
N THR A 16 -11.73 4.64 -0.74
CA THR A 16 -12.80 4.62 -1.74
C THR A 16 -12.49 3.62 -2.86
N THR A 17 -13.38 2.67 -3.11
CA THR A 17 -13.23 1.72 -4.24
C THR A 17 -13.11 2.44 -5.59
N GLY A 18 -12.14 2.04 -6.41
CA GLY A 18 -11.97 2.54 -7.78
C GLY A 18 -11.22 3.87 -7.90
N ALA A 19 -10.73 4.41 -6.78
CA ALA A 19 -9.84 5.57 -6.81
C ALA A 19 -8.39 5.12 -7.05
N GLU A 20 -7.77 5.65 -8.10
CA GLU A 20 -6.36 5.44 -8.41
C GLU A 20 -5.49 6.50 -7.70
N PRO A 21 -4.33 6.12 -7.15
CA PRO A 21 -3.36 7.09 -6.68
C PRO A 21 -2.73 7.87 -7.85
N SER A 22 -2.43 9.15 -7.62
CA SER A 22 -1.53 9.91 -8.50
C SER A 22 -0.07 9.51 -8.22
N TYR A 23 0.78 9.48 -9.25
CA TYR A 23 2.20 9.09 -9.16
C TYR A 23 2.92 9.72 -7.96
N PHE A 24 3.60 8.88 -7.16
CA PHE A 24 4.28 9.30 -5.94
C PHE A 24 5.81 9.35 -6.13
N GLN A 25 6.40 10.52 -5.90
CA GLN A 25 7.85 10.68 -5.85
C GLN A 25 8.40 10.29 -4.46
N GLY A 26 9.48 9.50 -4.47
CA GLY A 26 10.04 8.73 -3.35
C GLY A 26 10.45 9.48 -2.07
N ASN A 27 10.73 8.66 -1.04
CA ASN A 27 11.25 8.93 0.32
C ASN A 27 10.30 9.56 1.36
N ALA A 28 9.33 10.38 0.96
CA ALA A 28 8.28 10.88 1.88
C ALA A 28 7.08 9.93 2.03
N LEU A 29 7.12 8.75 1.38
CA LEU A 29 5.98 7.87 1.18
C LEU A 29 5.39 7.33 2.50
N LEU A 30 6.15 6.66 3.37
CA LEU A 30 5.57 6.10 4.60
C LEU A 30 4.88 7.16 5.47
N ALA A 31 5.55 8.30 5.70
CA ALA A 31 4.97 9.40 6.47
C ALA A 31 3.78 10.10 5.76
N SER A 32 3.71 10.05 4.44
CA SER A 32 2.57 10.59 3.67
C SER A 32 1.41 9.59 3.54
N PHE A 33 1.69 8.32 3.80
CA PHE A 33 0.73 7.23 3.70
C PHE A 33 0.08 6.90 5.04
N THR A 34 0.63 7.34 6.17
CA THR A 34 0.15 6.94 7.49
C THR A 34 -0.68 8.02 8.18
N ASP A 35 -1.84 7.62 8.71
CA ASP A 35 -2.63 8.44 9.63
C ASP A 35 -1.92 8.52 10.98
N PRO A 36 -1.56 9.72 11.48
CA PRO A 36 -0.86 9.85 12.76
C PRO A 36 -1.73 9.48 13.97
N ALA A 37 -3.06 9.43 13.85
CA ALA A 37 -3.94 9.06 14.95
C ALA A 37 -4.01 7.54 15.13
N THR A 38 -4.19 6.81 14.02
CA THR A 38 -4.40 5.34 14.07
C THR A 38 -3.15 4.54 13.72
N GLY A 39 -2.18 5.15 13.05
CA GLY A 39 -1.06 4.46 12.43
C GLY A 39 -1.46 3.72 11.14
N ASP A 40 -2.70 3.82 10.67
CA ASP A 40 -3.12 3.16 9.44
C ASP A 40 -2.44 3.79 8.24
N SER A 41 -1.78 2.95 7.44
CA SER A 41 -1.32 3.39 6.13
C SER A 41 -2.48 3.41 5.11
N ALA A 42 -2.27 4.08 3.98
CA ALA A 42 -3.20 4.02 2.86
C ALA A 42 -3.45 2.58 2.39
N LEU A 43 -2.43 1.71 2.50
CA LEU A 43 -2.58 0.30 2.17
C LEU A 43 -3.56 -0.41 3.12
N HIS A 44 -3.60 -0.05 4.42
CA HIS A 44 -4.61 -0.57 5.34
C HIS A 44 -6.02 -0.22 4.87
N ARG A 45 -6.23 1.04 4.50
CA ARG A 45 -7.53 1.55 4.05
C ARG A 45 -7.95 0.93 2.72
N ALA A 46 -7.04 0.85 1.75
CA ALA A 46 -7.30 0.22 0.46
C ALA A 46 -7.63 -1.26 0.59
N ALA A 47 -6.89 -1.98 1.43
CA ALA A 47 -7.11 -3.40 1.67
C ALA A 47 -8.47 -3.66 2.35
N ALA A 48 -8.82 -2.87 3.37
CA ALA A 48 -10.12 -2.96 4.03
C ALA A 48 -11.28 -2.57 3.08
N ALA A 49 -11.10 -1.54 2.25
CA ALA A 49 -12.11 -1.03 1.34
C ALA A 49 -12.28 -1.84 0.04
N ARG A 50 -11.49 -2.92 -0.18
CA ARG A 50 -11.47 -3.67 -1.45
C ARG A 50 -11.02 -2.82 -2.64
N ASN A 51 -10.24 -1.77 -2.41
CA ASN A 51 -9.72 -0.91 -3.47
C ASN A 51 -8.47 -1.55 -4.12
N VAL A 52 -8.71 -2.60 -4.91
CA VAL A 52 -7.65 -3.38 -5.59
C VAL A 52 -6.87 -2.53 -6.58
N SER A 53 -7.55 -1.60 -7.26
CA SER A 53 -6.95 -0.56 -8.10
C SER A 53 -5.79 0.15 -7.39
N PHE A 54 -6.08 0.71 -6.21
CA PHE A 54 -5.08 1.41 -5.41
C PHE A 54 -3.94 0.49 -4.96
N ILE A 55 -4.25 -0.75 -4.56
CA ILE A 55 -3.24 -1.74 -4.15
C ILE A 55 -2.28 -2.04 -5.30
N ASN A 56 -2.80 -2.23 -6.52
CA ASN A 56 -2.02 -2.56 -7.70
C ASN A 56 -1.21 -1.37 -8.25
N ALA A 57 -1.67 -0.15 -7.99
CA ALA A 57 -0.97 1.06 -8.42
C ALA A 57 0.19 1.46 -7.48
N ILE A 58 0.30 0.86 -6.29
CA ILE A 58 1.39 1.14 -5.35
C ILE A 58 2.75 0.74 -5.95
N PRO A 59 2.99 -0.49 -6.45
CA PRO A 59 4.27 -0.86 -7.04
C PRO A 59 4.66 0.03 -8.23
N THR A 60 3.71 0.34 -9.11
CA THR A 60 3.95 1.17 -10.32
C THR A 60 4.27 2.62 -9.98
N SER A 61 3.79 3.11 -8.82
CA SER A 61 4.12 4.46 -8.33
C SER A 61 5.59 4.65 -8.00
N PHE A 62 6.36 3.59 -7.77
CA PHE A 62 7.80 3.68 -7.51
C PHE A 62 8.67 3.55 -8.78
N GLY A 63 8.05 3.57 -9.95
CA GLY A 63 8.71 3.44 -11.25
C GLY A 63 8.60 2.05 -11.85
N THR A 64 8.87 1.94 -13.15
CA THR A 64 8.77 0.69 -13.92
C THR A 64 9.91 -0.29 -13.63
N VAL A 65 11.02 0.20 -13.07
CA VAL A 65 12.16 -0.63 -12.67
C VAL A 65 12.26 -0.61 -11.15
N VAL A 66 11.96 -1.76 -10.52
CA VAL A 66 12.10 -1.93 -9.08
C VAL A 66 13.60 -2.03 -8.76
N MET A 67 14.22 -0.88 -8.47
CA MET A 67 15.57 -0.86 -7.90
C MET A 67 15.55 -1.57 -6.53
N PRO A 68 16.67 -2.16 -6.07
CA PRO A 68 16.74 -2.78 -4.75
C PRO A 68 16.29 -1.87 -3.60
N SER A 69 16.52 -0.56 -3.72
CA SER A 69 16.02 0.46 -2.79
C SER A 69 14.49 0.57 -2.78
N THR A 70 13.85 0.44 -3.95
CA THR A 70 12.40 0.42 -4.11
C THR A 70 11.77 -0.83 -3.51
N ALA A 71 12.36 -2.01 -3.75
CA ALA A 71 11.90 -3.26 -3.16
C ALA A 71 11.87 -3.19 -1.63
N ARG A 72 12.90 -2.59 -1.03
CA ARG A 72 12.97 -2.36 0.42
C ARG A 72 11.89 -1.37 0.91
N LEU A 73 11.63 -0.29 0.18
CA LEU A 73 10.58 0.67 0.55
C LEU A 73 9.18 0.06 0.47
N LEU A 74 8.92 -0.74 -0.57
CA LEU A 74 7.69 -1.52 -0.70
C LEU A 74 7.58 -2.47 0.49
N TRP A 75 8.61 -3.26 0.78
CA TRP A 75 8.62 -4.17 1.92
C TRP A 75 8.22 -3.47 3.23
N VAL A 76 8.86 -2.34 3.54
CA VAL A 76 8.50 -1.56 4.74
C VAL A 76 7.04 -1.11 4.73
N LEU A 77 6.49 -0.70 3.59
CA LEU A 77 5.07 -0.33 3.47
C LEU A 77 4.12 -1.51 3.68
N TYR A 78 4.43 -2.68 3.12
CA TYR A 78 3.60 -3.89 3.25
C TYR A 78 3.66 -4.47 4.66
N THR A 79 4.83 -4.44 5.31
CA THR A 79 5.00 -4.89 6.69
C THR A 79 4.71 -3.82 7.73
N HIS A 80 4.31 -2.60 7.31
CA HIS A 80 3.98 -1.51 8.23
C HIS A 80 2.84 -1.93 9.14
N GLN A 81 3.04 -1.74 10.45
CA GLN A 81 2.02 -1.99 11.47
C GLN A 81 1.43 -0.67 11.95
N ASN A 82 0.11 -0.63 12.09
CA ASN A 82 -0.58 0.48 12.73
C ASN A 82 -0.38 0.47 14.26
N HIS A 83 -1.00 1.41 14.99
CA HIS A 83 -0.85 1.49 16.45
C HIS A 83 -1.46 0.29 17.21
N ALA A 84 -2.31 -0.51 16.56
CA ALA A 84 -2.85 -1.74 17.10
C ALA A 84 -2.00 -2.98 16.76
N GLY A 85 -0.88 -2.80 16.04
CA GLY A 85 -0.02 -3.90 15.59
C GLY A 85 -0.49 -4.59 14.31
N ASP A 86 -1.57 -4.09 13.69
CA ASP A 86 -2.12 -4.69 12.48
C ASP A 86 -1.36 -4.25 11.24
N THR A 87 -1.22 -5.16 10.28
CA THR A 87 -0.77 -4.85 8.93
C THR A 87 -1.97 -4.66 7.99
N ALA A 88 -1.72 -4.23 6.75
CA ALA A 88 -2.78 -4.14 5.76
C ALA A 88 -3.49 -5.48 5.49
N LEU A 89 -2.78 -6.60 5.62
CA LEU A 89 -3.38 -7.94 5.50
C LEU A 89 -4.37 -8.22 6.63
N HIS A 90 -4.03 -7.85 7.87
CA HIS A 90 -4.94 -7.94 9.02
C HIS A 90 -6.18 -7.05 8.82
N ALA A 91 -6.00 -5.83 8.31
CA ALA A 91 -7.10 -4.93 7.98
C ALA A 91 -8.05 -5.54 6.92
N ALA A 92 -7.50 -6.14 5.87
CA ALA A 92 -8.28 -6.83 4.84
C ALA A 92 -9.09 -8.00 5.40
N ALA A 93 -8.45 -8.86 6.20
CA ALA A 93 -9.06 -10.03 6.80
C ALA A 93 -10.21 -9.65 7.73
N ARG A 94 -10.01 -8.67 8.62
CA ARG A 94 -11.05 -8.20 9.55
C ARG A 94 -12.23 -7.54 8.84
N ALA A 95 -11.99 -6.90 7.69
CA ALA A 95 -13.04 -6.33 6.86
C ALA A 95 -13.78 -7.38 6.00
N GLY A 96 -13.38 -8.66 6.04
CA GLY A 96 -13.91 -9.70 5.14
C GLY A 96 -13.63 -9.37 3.67
N SER A 97 -12.55 -8.66 3.40
CA SER A 97 -12.16 -8.18 2.07
C SER A 97 -11.29 -9.24 1.38
N LEU A 98 -11.92 -10.27 0.79
CA LEU A 98 -11.18 -11.26 0.00
C LEU A 98 -10.33 -10.61 -1.11
N PRO A 99 -10.83 -9.62 -1.89
CA PRO A 99 -10.01 -8.91 -2.87
C PRO A 99 -8.82 -8.16 -2.25
N GLY A 100 -8.98 -7.59 -1.05
CA GLY A 100 -7.89 -6.95 -0.32
C GLY A 100 -6.85 -7.95 0.16
N VAL A 101 -7.29 -9.12 0.66
CA VAL A 101 -6.40 -10.22 1.06
C VAL A 101 -5.58 -10.67 -0.14
N THR A 102 -6.23 -10.99 -1.27
CA THR A 102 -5.52 -11.46 -2.47
C THR A 102 -4.67 -10.40 -3.15
N GLY A 103 -5.00 -9.11 -2.98
CA GLY A 103 -4.18 -8.01 -3.50
C GLY A 103 -2.92 -7.75 -2.68
N VAL A 104 -2.97 -7.96 -1.36
CA VAL A 104 -1.84 -7.69 -0.46
C VAL A 104 -0.96 -8.93 -0.26
N TYR A 105 -1.56 -10.13 -0.26
CA TYR A 105 -0.89 -11.41 0.00
C TYR A 105 0.33 -11.72 -0.89
N PRO A 106 0.31 -11.49 -2.22
CA PRO A 106 1.45 -11.83 -3.10
C PRO A 106 2.76 -11.17 -2.66
N VAL A 107 2.68 -9.99 -2.04
CA VAL A 107 3.87 -9.25 -1.61
C VAL A 107 4.55 -9.85 -0.38
N PHE A 108 3.81 -10.64 0.41
CA PHE A 108 4.37 -11.37 1.55
C PHE A 108 5.02 -12.70 1.15
N HIS A 109 4.69 -13.23 -0.03
CA HIS A 109 5.13 -14.56 -0.45
C HIS A 109 6.35 -14.58 -1.37
N GLY A 110 6.87 -13.43 -1.79
CA GLY A 110 8.06 -13.37 -2.65
C GLY A 110 7.82 -13.79 -4.11
N ASP A 111 6.60 -14.24 -4.44
CA ASP A 111 6.13 -14.39 -5.82
C ASP A 111 5.82 -13.01 -6.40
N SER A 112 6.88 -12.27 -6.70
CA SER A 112 6.79 -11.18 -7.65
C SER A 112 6.30 -11.77 -8.97
N PRO A 113 5.20 -11.28 -9.57
CA PRO A 113 4.81 -11.68 -10.93
C PRO A 113 5.84 -11.25 -12.00
N MET A 114 6.93 -10.61 -11.59
CA MET A 114 8.07 -10.21 -12.42
C MET A 114 9.28 -11.15 -12.28
N SER A 115 9.16 -12.25 -11.51
CA SER A 115 10.16 -13.31 -11.52
C SER A 115 10.01 -14.07 -12.85
N GLU A 116 10.68 -13.60 -13.90
CA GLU A 116 10.80 -14.39 -15.12
C GLU A 116 11.43 -15.75 -14.80
N PRO A 117 11.00 -16.84 -15.47
CA PRO A 117 11.63 -18.13 -15.34
C PRO A 117 13.07 -18.02 -15.85
N HIS A 118 14.04 -18.27 -14.97
CA HIS A 118 15.40 -18.55 -15.39
C HIS A 118 15.42 -19.99 -15.94
N GLU A 119 15.49 -20.11 -17.27
CA GLU A 119 15.95 -21.33 -17.98
C GLU A 119 17.45 -21.53 -17.80
#